data_AF-A0A954AKS3-F1
#
_entry.id   AF-A0A954AKS3-F1
#
_cell.length_a   1.000
_cell.length_b   1.000
_cell.length_c   1.000
_cell.angle_alpha   90.00
_cell.angle_beta   90.00
_cell.angle_gamma   90.00
#
_symmetry.space_group_name_H-M   'P 1'
#
loop_
_entity.id
_entity.type
_entity.pdbx_description
1 polymer ?
#
loop_
_entity_poly.entity_id
_entity_poly.type
_entity_poly.pdbx_seq_one_letter_code
_entity_poly.pdbx_strand_id
1 'polypeptide(L)'
;MRPLLPLLGLTVLTATLAAQSPIRVLTLDSSRFGSCQGTSQQFSSNSFFQFAYLELTNPANFGPAGVVNRAVNYITPVPAITAADLANADVVIVGQTTDQASFSVQEISMLNSFLCKGGGVIMFGNWAAQALMPVTQGTLGTFGTAEVRINPSTPMSTGPFGTATTGAKLKGGWSGSYASIGPTGTPCLSHGANEALAASFQIGPGKLIVIADEEILASTLKIGCGGAGWDTETRRLWLNSFAWVVPQDGFAFTTNDVVFDTFGQGCPGTGNIAPRVLWAGRPKDNGWLQVNVMDARPNTAGVYISGIQRFTQGSCWLHVFPIVFTIPVPIDSTGSAVLGSNLPVLGSLKGASLITQVALIDANGTNGLSTSNGTEVRFR
;
A
#
# COMPACT_ATOMS: atom_id res chain seq x y z
N MET A 1 61.17 -47.97 5.02
CA MET A 1 59.93 -47.28 5.44
C MET A 1 59.71 -46.12 4.49
N ARG A 2 58.68 -46.19 3.63
CA ARG A 2 58.32 -45.12 2.68
C ARG A 2 57.22 -44.26 3.30
N PRO A 3 57.32 -42.93 3.34
CA PRO A 3 56.23 -42.09 3.83
C PRO A 3 55.13 -42.02 2.77
N LEU A 4 53.92 -42.41 3.17
CA LEU A 4 52.69 -42.17 2.41
C LEU A 4 52.33 -40.69 2.55
N LEU A 5 52.40 -39.92 1.46
CA LEU A 5 51.80 -38.60 1.39
C LEU A 5 50.27 -38.74 1.30
N PRO A 6 49.49 -38.03 2.14
CA PRO A 6 48.04 -37.99 1.99
C PRO A 6 47.68 -37.10 0.80
N LEU A 7 47.01 -37.70 -0.18
CA LEU A 7 46.41 -37.01 -1.32
C LEU A 7 45.20 -36.20 -0.78
N LEU A 8 45.43 -34.93 -0.43
CA LEU A 8 44.36 -33.97 -0.13
C LEU A 8 43.62 -33.65 -1.42
N GLY A 9 42.52 -34.37 -1.66
CA GLY A 9 41.56 -34.07 -2.73
C GLY A 9 40.90 -32.73 -2.45
N LEU A 10 41.37 -31.68 -3.13
CA LEU A 10 40.72 -30.37 -3.16
C LEU A 10 39.46 -30.48 -4.03
N THR A 11 38.34 -30.86 -3.44
CA THR A 11 37.04 -30.78 -4.09
C THR A 11 36.66 -29.31 -4.20
N VAL A 12 36.97 -28.68 -5.33
CA VAL A 12 36.46 -27.34 -5.65
C VAL A 12 34.97 -27.47 -5.89
N LEU A 13 34.17 -27.24 -4.84
CA LEU A 13 32.73 -27.13 -4.94
C LEU A 13 32.43 -25.81 -5.67
N THR A 14 32.40 -25.83 -7.01
CA THR A 14 31.86 -24.71 -7.77
C THR A 14 30.36 -24.70 -7.57
N ALA A 15 29.90 -24.06 -6.50
CA ALA A 15 28.50 -23.69 -6.36
C ALA A 15 28.20 -22.69 -7.48
N THR A 16 27.61 -23.17 -8.57
CA THR A 16 27.00 -22.30 -9.56
C THR A 16 25.85 -21.59 -8.86
N LEU A 17 26.09 -20.34 -8.45
CA LEU A 17 25.03 -19.45 -8.01
C LEU A 17 24.06 -19.32 -9.18
N ALA A 18 22.93 -20.02 -9.13
CA ALA A 18 21.87 -19.81 -10.09
C ALA A 18 21.49 -18.33 -10.06
N ALA A 19 21.46 -17.68 -11.22
CA ALA A 19 21.07 -16.29 -11.32
C ALA A 19 19.64 -16.14 -10.78
N GLN A 20 19.47 -15.35 -9.72
CA GLN A 20 18.16 -15.05 -9.17
C GLN A 20 17.36 -14.20 -10.17
N SER A 21 16.03 -14.31 -10.11
CA SER A 21 15.17 -13.52 -10.99
C SER A 21 15.36 -12.02 -10.70
N PRO A 22 15.36 -11.16 -11.74
CA PRO A 22 15.45 -9.72 -11.53
C PRO A 22 14.27 -9.22 -10.68
N ILE A 23 14.48 -8.12 -9.96
CA ILE A 23 13.43 -7.42 -9.21
C ILE A 23 12.62 -6.59 -10.20
N ARG A 24 11.34 -6.90 -10.36
CA ARG A 24 10.41 -6.19 -11.24
C ARG A 24 9.82 -5.00 -10.50
N VAL A 25 10.13 -3.79 -10.94
CA VAL A 25 9.69 -2.54 -10.29
C VAL A 25 8.61 -1.86 -11.13
N LEU A 26 7.42 -1.71 -10.55
CA LEU A 26 6.32 -0.92 -11.10
C LEU A 26 6.39 0.52 -10.60
N THR A 27 6.16 1.47 -11.49
CA THR A 27 5.94 2.89 -11.14
C THR A 27 4.66 3.39 -11.80
N LEU A 28 4.15 4.53 -11.35
CA LEU A 28 3.14 5.26 -12.12
C LEU A 28 3.78 5.92 -13.36
N ASP A 29 2.97 6.28 -14.35
CA ASP A 29 3.39 7.02 -15.54
C ASP A 29 3.35 8.55 -15.34
N SER A 30 3.78 9.30 -16.36
CA SER A 30 3.86 10.77 -16.30
C SER A 30 2.52 11.48 -16.11
N SER A 31 1.38 10.85 -16.36
CA SER A 31 0.07 11.48 -16.14
C SER A 31 -0.27 11.65 -14.65
N ARG A 32 0.50 10.99 -13.78
CA ARG A 32 0.28 11.00 -12.32
C ARG A 32 1.22 11.92 -11.55
N PHE A 33 2.27 12.42 -12.17
CA PHE A 33 3.30 13.21 -11.49
C PHE A 33 3.22 14.69 -11.84
N GLY A 34 3.45 15.50 -10.81
CA GLY A 34 3.67 16.93 -10.99
C GLY A 34 5.01 17.21 -11.65
N SER A 35 5.17 18.47 -12.00
CA SER A 35 6.49 19.02 -12.28
C SER A 35 6.78 20.08 -11.24
N CYS A 36 7.99 20.07 -10.68
CA CYS A 36 8.47 21.20 -9.92
C CYS A 36 9.43 22.02 -10.80
N GLN A 37 9.04 23.25 -11.11
CA GLN A 37 9.78 24.15 -12.01
C GLN A 37 10.15 23.50 -13.35
N GLY A 38 9.18 22.81 -13.96
CA GLY A 38 9.36 22.13 -15.24
C GLY A 38 10.21 20.87 -15.18
N THR A 39 10.71 20.48 -14.00
CA THR A 39 11.37 19.18 -13.80
C THR A 39 10.31 18.18 -13.36
N SER A 40 10.14 17.09 -14.13
CA SER A 40 9.20 16.03 -13.78
C SER A 40 9.57 15.39 -12.45
N GLN A 41 8.57 15.09 -11.63
CA GLN A 41 8.69 14.28 -10.41
C GLN A 41 8.40 12.79 -10.68
N GLN A 42 8.35 12.36 -11.94
CA GLN A 42 8.28 10.94 -12.26
C GLN A 42 9.60 10.24 -11.90
N PHE A 43 9.54 9.15 -11.13
CA PHE A 43 10.74 8.49 -10.62
C PHE A 43 11.65 7.89 -11.71
N SER A 44 11.07 7.33 -12.78
CA SER A 44 11.77 6.52 -13.79
C SER A 44 12.26 7.26 -15.03
N SER A 45 12.04 8.58 -15.14
CA SER A 45 12.57 9.41 -16.23
C SER A 45 13.73 10.29 -15.74
N ASN A 46 14.48 10.96 -16.64
CA ASN A 46 15.57 11.89 -16.30
C ASN A 46 15.04 13.08 -15.46
N SER A 47 14.84 12.84 -14.17
CA SER A 47 13.90 13.58 -13.33
C SER A 47 14.54 14.12 -12.07
N PHE A 48 13.68 14.74 -11.25
CA PHE A 48 13.96 15.20 -9.90
C PHE A 48 14.58 14.11 -9.00
N PHE A 49 14.43 12.82 -9.31
CA PHE A 49 14.93 11.67 -8.53
C PHE A 49 16.06 10.90 -9.22
N GLN A 50 16.76 11.51 -10.18
CA GLN A 50 17.74 10.83 -11.03
C GLN A 50 18.81 10.03 -10.23
N PHE A 51 19.33 10.58 -9.13
CA PHE A 51 20.35 9.86 -8.35
C PHE A 51 19.79 8.61 -7.66
N ALA A 52 18.60 8.70 -7.06
CA ALA A 52 17.92 7.56 -6.48
C ALA A 52 17.66 6.45 -7.52
N TYR A 53 17.23 6.83 -8.72
CA TYR A 53 17.05 5.90 -9.85
C TYR A 53 18.37 5.25 -10.29
N LEU A 54 19.44 6.03 -10.44
CA LEU A 54 20.75 5.53 -10.86
C LEU A 54 21.37 4.56 -9.84
N GLU A 55 21.15 4.78 -8.54
CA GLU A 55 21.61 3.84 -7.52
C GLU A 55 20.88 2.48 -7.57
N LEU A 56 19.59 2.46 -7.92
CA LEU A 56 18.85 1.21 -8.09
C LEU A 56 19.24 0.45 -9.35
N THR A 57 19.64 1.16 -10.40
CA THR A 57 20.07 0.55 -11.67
C THR A 57 21.58 0.26 -11.73
N ASN A 58 22.35 0.64 -10.71
CA ASN A 58 23.77 0.37 -10.63
C ASN A 58 24.04 -1.13 -10.37
N PRO A 59 24.71 -1.86 -11.29
CA PRO A 59 25.00 -3.29 -11.12
C PRO A 59 25.85 -3.64 -9.90
N ALA A 60 26.65 -2.69 -9.38
CA ALA A 60 27.42 -2.89 -8.16
C ALA A 60 26.54 -2.89 -6.89
N ASN A 61 25.38 -2.23 -6.93
CA ASN A 61 24.40 -2.29 -5.86
C ASN A 61 23.43 -3.47 -6.08
N PHE A 62 22.87 -3.59 -7.28
CA PHE A 62 21.84 -4.56 -7.65
C PHE A 62 22.21 -5.29 -8.94
N GLY A 63 22.64 -6.54 -8.83
CA GLY A 63 23.05 -7.35 -9.98
C GLY A 63 23.74 -8.64 -9.54
N PRO A 64 24.15 -9.51 -10.48
CA PRO A 64 24.74 -10.82 -10.16
C PRO A 64 25.96 -10.79 -9.23
N ALA A 65 26.69 -9.67 -9.23
CA ALA A 65 27.86 -9.43 -8.37
C ALA A 65 27.64 -8.23 -7.43
N GLY A 66 26.41 -7.70 -7.36
CA GLY A 66 26.07 -6.55 -6.52
C GLY A 66 25.85 -6.93 -5.07
N VAL A 67 25.75 -5.92 -4.21
CA VAL A 67 25.41 -6.07 -2.78
C VAL A 67 24.10 -6.86 -2.60
N VAL A 68 23.11 -6.59 -3.44
CA VAL A 68 21.92 -7.42 -3.60
C VAL A 68 22.05 -8.19 -4.91
N ASN A 69 22.08 -9.52 -4.82
CA ASN A 69 22.30 -10.43 -5.95
C ASN A 69 21.07 -10.59 -6.87
N ARG A 70 20.43 -9.46 -7.24
CA ARG A 70 19.28 -9.38 -8.15
C ARG A 70 19.34 -8.04 -8.86
N ALA A 71 19.32 -8.04 -10.19
CA ALA A 71 19.24 -6.81 -10.96
C ALA A 71 17.85 -6.17 -10.83
N VAL A 72 17.76 -4.84 -10.86
CA VAL A 72 16.49 -4.13 -10.91
C VAL A 72 16.05 -3.96 -12.36
N ASN A 73 14.81 -4.36 -12.66
CA ASN A 73 14.18 -4.18 -13.96
C ASN A 73 12.88 -3.39 -13.79
N TYR A 74 12.83 -2.18 -14.34
CA TYR A 74 11.60 -1.39 -14.35
C TYR A 74 10.66 -1.93 -15.42
N ILE A 75 9.43 -2.27 -15.03
CA ILE A 75 8.38 -2.63 -15.98
C ILE A 75 7.69 -1.37 -16.50
N THR A 76 6.79 -1.54 -17.48
CA THR A 76 6.09 -0.40 -18.10
C THR A 76 5.32 0.40 -17.04
N PRO A 77 5.57 1.72 -16.91
CA PRO A 77 4.81 2.56 -16.00
C PRO A 77 3.32 2.62 -16.36
N VAL A 78 2.45 2.77 -15.35
CA VAL A 78 0.99 2.71 -15.55
C VAL A 78 0.26 3.97 -15.04
N PRO A 79 -0.86 4.36 -15.66
CA PRO A 79 -1.62 5.52 -15.21
C PRO A 79 -2.41 5.25 -13.92
N ALA A 80 -2.67 3.98 -13.59
CA ALA A 80 -3.30 3.53 -12.36
C ALA A 80 -2.82 2.12 -12.04
N ILE A 81 -2.69 1.80 -10.75
CA ILE A 81 -2.28 0.46 -10.32
C ILE A 81 -3.45 -0.50 -10.48
N THR A 82 -3.28 -1.60 -11.21
CA THR A 82 -4.28 -2.68 -11.30
C THR A 82 -3.74 -4.02 -10.82
N ALA A 83 -4.63 -4.99 -10.61
CA ALA A 83 -4.25 -6.36 -10.27
C ALA A 83 -3.33 -7.01 -11.32
N ALA A 84 -3.56 -6.70 -12.61
CA ALA A 84 -2.77 -7.23 -13.71
C ALA A 84 -1.35 -6.64 -13.72
N ASP A 85 -1.20 -5.36 -13.35
CA ASP A 85 0.11 -4.71 -13.23
C ASP A 85 0.90 -5.31 -12.07
N LEU A 86 0.23 -5.49 -10.92
CA LEU A 86 0.83 -6.06 -9.71
C LEU A 86 1.27 -7.52 -9.91
N ALA A 87 0.58 -8.29 -10.76
CA ALA A 87 1.00 -9.66 -11.06
C ALA A 87 2.39 -9.73 -11.74
N ASN A 88 2.79 -8.64 -12.38
CA ASN A 88 4.07 -8.50 -13.05
C ASN A 88 5.12 -7.77 -12.20
N ALA A 89 4.79 -7.37 -10.98
CA ALA A 89 5.66 -6.57 -10.12
C ALA A 89 6.10 -7.33 -8.87
N ASP A 90 7.29 -7.00 -8.37
CA ASP A 90 7.79 -7.43 -7.06
C ASP A 90 7.77 -6.25 -6.07
N VAL A 91 8.07 -5.05 -6.58
CA VAL A 91 8.08 -3.80 -5.83
C VAL A 91 7.30 -2.73 -6.58
N VAL A 92 6.50 -1.93 -5.87
CA VAL A 92 5.88 -0.71 -6.39
C VAL A 92 6.59 0.49 -5.79
N ILE A 93 7.06 1.42 -6.64
CA ILE A 93 7.59 2.72 -6.22
C ILE A 93 6.64 3.82 -6.70
N VAL A 94 6.19 4.63 -5.75
CA VAL A 94 5.34 5.79 -5.99
C VAL A 94 6.02 7.04 -5.43
N GLY A 95 6.19 8.06 -6.29
CA GLY A 95 6.63 9.39 -5.86
C GLY A 95 5.48 10.40 -5.70
N GLN A 96 5.82 11.68 -5.57
CA GLN A 96 4.87 12.78 -5.37
C GLN A 96 3.88 12.94 -6.54
N THR A 97 2.59 12.72 -6.30
CA THR A 97 1.55 12.86 -7.33
C THR A 97 1.01 14.28 -7.44
N THR A 98 0.43 14.66 -8.59
CA THR A 98 -0.09 16.02 -8.88
C THR A 98 -1.13 16.53 -7.88
N ASP A 99 -1.92 15.62 -7.29
CA ASP A 99 -3.02 15.96 -6.40
C ASP A 99 -2.78 15.37 -5.01
N GLN A 100 -3.15 16.14 -3.97
CA GLN A 100 -2.92 15.87 -2.54
C GLN A 100 -3.52 14.54 -2.02
N ALA A 101 -4.21 13.78 -2.88
CA ALA A 101 -4.78 12.46 -2.59
C ALA A 101 -5.09 11.66 -3.88
N SER A 102 -4.20 11.65 -4.89
CA SER A 102 -4.54 11.10 -6.22
C SER A 102 -4.79 9.58 -6.29
N PHE A 103 -4.63 8.85 -5.20
CA PHE A 103 -4.94 7.42 -5.16
C PHE A 103 -6.43 7.20 -4.99
N SER A 104 -7.02 6.55 -5.99
CA SER A 104 -8.34 5.96 -5.83
C SER A 104 -8.31 4.92 -4.72
N VAL A 105 -9.44 4.69 -4.07
CA VAL A 105 -9.43 3.74 -2.97
C VAL A 105 -9.26 2.29 -3.45
N GLN A 106 -9.62 2.02 -4.71
CA GLN A 106 -9.30 0.77 -5.38
C GLN A 106 -7.78 0.54 -5.43
N GLU A 107 -6.99 1.55 -5.78
CA GLU A 107 -5.52 1.44 -5.80
C GLU A 107 -4.94 1.18 -4.41
N ILE A 108 -5.43 1.90 -3.38
CA ILE A 108 -5.00 1.67 -1.99
C ILE A 108 -5.33 0.24 -1.56
N SER A 109 -6.51 -0.27 -1.91
CA SER A 109 -6.89 -1.66 -1.61
C SER A 109 -6.00 -2.66 -2.34
N MET A 110 -5.67 -2.42 -3.61
CA MET A 110 -4.77 -3.29 -4.39
C MET A 110 -3.37 -3.31 -3.81
N LEU A 111 -2.82 -2.15 -3.40
CA LEU A 111 -1.54 -2.07 -2.70
C LEU A 111 -1.57 -2.84 -1.38
N ASN A 112 -2.67 -2.74 -0.60
CA ASN A 112 -2.81 -3.51 0.62
C ASN A 112 -2.86 -5.03 0.36
N SER A 113 -3.58 -5.49 -0.67
CA SER A 113 -3.58 -6.90 -1.07
C SER A 113 -2.19 -7.37 -1.50
N PHE A 114 -1.47 -6.55 -2.27
CA PHE A 114 -0.10 -6.82 -2.70
C PHE A 114 0.85 -7.01 -1.51
N LEU A 115 0.78 -6.10 -0.54
CA LEU A 115 1.52 -6.20 0.73
C LEU A 115 1.14 -7.47 1.51
N CYS A 116 -0.16 -7.77 1.66
CA CYS A 116 -0.64 -8.97 2.34
C CYS A 116 -0.15 -10.28 1.70
N LYS A 117 0.32 -10.24 0.46
CA LYS A 117 0.85 -11.39 -0.28
C LYS A 117 2.37 -11.47 -0.30
N GLY A 118 3.06 -10.41 0.14
CA GLY A 118 4.51 -10.41 0.27
C GLY A 118 5.21 -9.35 -0.58
N GLY A 119 4.46 -8.57 -1.37
CA GLY A 119 5.03 -7.53 -2.22
C GLY A 119 5.67 -6.39 -1.44
N GLY A 120 6.57 -5.66 -2.11
CA GLY A 120 7.22 -4.47 -1.57
C GLY A 120 6.57 -3.18 -2.06
N VAL A 121 6.39 -2.18 -1.19
CA VAL A 121 5.91 -0.85 -1.59
C VAL A 121 6.82 0.22 -1.00
N ILE A 122 7.21 1.20 -1.82
CA ILE A 122 7.80 2.45 -1.34
C ILE A 122 6.93 3.59 -1.87
N MET A 123 6.38 4.39 -0.96
CA MET A 123 5.72 5.63 -1.32
C MET A 123 6.46 6.81 -0.70
N PHE A 124 6.80 7.79 -1.51
CA PHE A 124 7.42 9.01 -1.04
C PHE A 124 6.76 10.24 -1.63
N GLY A 125 6.81 11.32 -0.87
CA GLY A 125 6.22 12.61 -1.20
C GLY A 125 5.40 13.17 -0.06
N ASN A 126 5.14 14.46 -0.11
CA ASN A 126 4.55 15.22 0.99
C ASN A 126 3.22 14.66 1.48
N TRP A 127 2.46 14.00 0.61
CA TRP A 127 1.15 13.41 0.91
C TRP A 127 1.18 11.90 1.16
N ALA A 128 2.36 11.26 1.12
CA ALA A 128 2.50 9.82 1.22
C ALA A 128 1.93 9.28 2.56
N ALA A 129 2.17 9.98 3.66
CA ALA A 129 1.63 9.61 4.97
C ALA A 129 0.09 9.59 4.97
N GLN A 130 -0.53 10.64 4.40
CA GLN A 130 -1.98 10.77 4.30
C GLN A 130 -2.58 9.68 3.39
N ALA A 131 -2.00 9.48 2.21
CA ALA A 131 -2.49 8.52 1.22
C ALA A 131 -2.52 7.08 1.76
N LEU A 132 -1.55 6.71 2.60
CA LEU A 132 -1.41 5.37 3.14
C LEU A 132 -1.94 5.19 4.58
N MET A 133 -2.61 6.18 5.17
CA MET A 133 -3.29 6.01 6.47
C MET A 133 -4.23 4.80 6.52
N PRO A 134 -5.04 4.50 5.48
CA PRO A 134 -5.93 3.31 5.51
C PRO A 134 -5.16 1.99 5.63
N VAL A 135 -3.92 1.94 5.15
CA VAL A 135 -3.06 0.74 5.21
C VAL A 135 -2.29 0.69 6.52
N THR A 136 -1.64 1.80 6.87
CA THR A 136 -0.73 1.92 8.02
C THR A 136 -1.45 2.00 9.36
N GLN A 137 -2.70 2.48 9.36
CA GLN A 137 -3.46 2.85 10.57
C GLN A 137 -2.77 3.93 11.40
N GLY A 138 -1.91 4.74 10.77
CA GLY A 138 -1.35 5.94 11.37
C GLY A 138 -2.34 7.10 11.37
N THR A 139 -2.01 8.17 12.08
CA THR A 139 -2.72 9.45 12.07
C THR A 139 -1.83 10.53 11.47
N LEU A 140 -2.43 11.37 10.63
CA LEU A 140 -1.75 12.50 10.00
C LEU A 140 -1.21 13.46 11.07
N GLY A 141 0.05 13.84 10.93
CA GLY A 141 0.67 14.89 11.72
C GLY A 141 0.61 16.24 11.02
N THR A 142 1.55 17.10 11.35
CA THR A 142 1.64 18.43 10.77
C THR A 142 2.23 18.42 9.37
N PHE A 143 1.76 19.35 8.55
CA PHE A 143 2.45 19.76 7.35
C PHE A 143 3.30 20.99 7.62
N GLY A 144 4.53 20.99 7.16
CA GLY A 144 5.41 22.13 7.32
C GLY A 144 6.86 21.79 7.08
N THR A 145 7.72 22.75 7.36
CA THR A 145 9.16 22.55 7.39
C THR A 145 9.58 22.18 8.81
N ALA A 146 10.27 21.06 8.98
CA ALA A 146 10.92 20.74 10.25
C ALA A 146 12.34 20.20 10.04
N GLU A 147 13.07 20.14 11.14
CA GLU A 147 14.34 19.44 11.16
C GLU A 147 14.09 17.93 11.02
N VAL A 148 14.75 17.32 10.03
CA VAL A 148 14.70 15.89 9.75
C VAL A 148 15.92 15.20 10.32
N ARG A 149 15.71 14.18 11.16
CA ARG A 149 16.81 13.41 11.77
C ARG A 149 16.61 11.92 11.61
N ILE A 150 17.73 11.22 11.46
CA ILE A 150 17.75 9.76 11.36
C ILE A 150 17.58 9.14 12.76
N ASN A 151 16.60 8.26 12.90
CA ASN A 151 16.41 7.43 14.07
C ASN A 151 17.28 6.15 13.98
N PRO A 152 17.76 5.64 15.13
CA PRO A 152 18.61 4.46 15.14
C PRO A 152 17.86 3.18 14.75
N SER A 153 18.61 2.22 14.21
CA SER A 153 18.24 0.80 14.17
C SER A 153 16.91 0.45 13.50
N THR A 154 16.59 1.08 12.36
CA THR A 154 15.47 0.67 11.50
C THR A 154 15.98 -0.06 10.27
N PRO A 155 15.13 -0.83 9.56
CA PRO A 155 15.53 -1.44 8.29
C PRO A 155 15.92 -0.43 7.19
N MET A 156 15.49 0.83 7.32
CA MET A 156 15.91 1.91 6.44
C MET A 156 17.30 2.42 6.84
N SER A 157 17.59 2.59 8.14
CA SER A 157 18.87 3.13 8.62
C SER A 157 19.97 2.08 8.78
N THR A 158 19.65 0.79 8.77
CA THR A 158 20.63 -0.30 8.83
C THR A 158 20.26 -1.42 7.87
N GLY A 159 21.19 -1.76 6.97
CA GLY A 159 20.98 -2.80 5.98
C GLY A 159 22.26 -3.18 5.23
N PRO A 160 22.15 -3.86 4.08
CA PRO A 160 23.30 -4.39 3.36
C PRO A 160 24.19 -3.29 2.73
N PHE A 161 23.69 -2.05 2.66
CA PHE A 161 24.46 -0.88 2.21
C PHE A 161 25.08 -0.09 3.38
N GLY A 162 25.16 -0.71 4.56
CA GLY A 162 25.76 -0.16 5.77
C GLY A 162 24.74 0.48 6.71
N THR A 163 25.25 1.20 7.69
CA THR A 163 24.47 1.87 8.74
C THR A 163 24.55 3.38 8.56
N ALA A 164 23.39 4.04 8.52
CA ALA A 164 23.28 5.48 8.51
C ALA A 164 23.55 6.07 9.90
N THR A 165 24.11 7.28 9.93
CA THR A 165 24.51 7.92 11.19
C THR A 165 23.28 8.38 11.98
N THR A 166 23.05 7.79 13.15
CA THR A 166 21.94 8.18 14.03
C THR A 166 22.04 9.65 14.43
N GLY A 167 20.92 10.37 14.37
CA GLY A 167 20.82 11.80 14.71
C GLY A 167 21.37 12.75 13.65
N ALA A 168 21.95 12.24 12.55
CA ALA A 168 22.35 13.05 11.42
C ALA A 168 21.16 13.83 10.87
N LYS A 169 21.41 15.10 10.54
CA LYS A 169 20.40 15.98 9.96
C LYS A 169 20.34 15.75 8.46
N LEU A 170 19.15 15.53 7.94
CA LEU A 170 18.91 15.51 6.50
C LEU A 170 18.35 16.86 6.06
N LYS A 171 18.58 17.19 4.80
CA LYS A 171 17.87 18.31 4.16
C LYS A 171 16.49 17.80 3.76
N GLY A 172 15.46 18.36 4.39
CA GLY A 172 14.06 18.18 4.02
C GLY A 172 13.46 19.48 3.49
N GLY A 173 12.26 19.36 2.93
CA GLY A 173 11.47 20.45 2.38
C GLY A 173 10.25 20.79 3.22
N TRP A 174 9.19 21.16 2.53
CA TRP A 174 7.85 21.20 3.12
C TRP A 174 7.33 19.77 3.08
N SER A 175 7.04 19.17 4.23
CA SER A 175 6.71 17.75 4.34
C SER A 175 5.42 17.54 5.12
N GLY A 176 4.76 16.41 4.86
CA GLY A 176 3.78 15.84 5.78
C GLY A 176 4.47 14.96 6.83
N SER A 177 3.71 14.46 7.79
CA SER A 177 4.23 13.52 8.79
C SER A 177 3.13 12.62 9.34
N TYR A 178 3.54 11.62 10.13
CA TYR A 178 2.67 10.91 11.05
C TYR A 178 2.78 11.50 12.45
N ALA A 179 1.66 11.94 13.02
CA ALA A 179 1.56 12.20 14.47
C ALA A 179 1.60 10.88 15.26
N SER A 180 1.09 9.80 14.66
CA SER A 180 1.22 8.43 15.16
C SER A 180 1.35 7.51 13.96
N ILE A 181 2.33 6.60 13.97
CA ILE A 181 2.62 5.70 12.85
C ILE A 181 1.64 4.52 12.79
N GLY A 182 0.93 4.22 13.88
CA GLY A 182 0.12 3.00 13.98
C GLY A 182 0.92 1.78 14.43
N PRO A 183 0.26 0.64 14.66
CA PRO A 183 0.78 -0.47 15.47
C PRO A 183 1.85 -1.34 14.79
N THR A 184 2.01 -1.23 13.48
CA THR A 184 2.93 -2.10 12.70
C THR A 184 4.15 -1.36 12.15
N GLY A 185 4.23 -0.05 12.40
CA GLY A 185 5.28 0.78 11.83
C GLY A 185 6.39 1.11 12.81
N THR A 186 7.58 1.32 12.27
CA THR A 186 8.78 1.76 13.00
C THR A 186 9.28 3.08 12.41
N PRO A 187 9.33 4.18 13.19
CA PRO A 187 9.80 5.49 12.71
C PRO A 187 11.28 5.45 12.34
N CYS A 188 11.63 5.89 11.12
CA CYS A 188 13.01 6.05 10.70
C CYS A 188 13.48 7.51 10.66
N LEU A 189 12.62 8.44 10.21
CA LEU A 189 12.97 9.84 10.15
C LEU A 189 12.01 10.64 11.04
N SER A 190 12.54 11.47 11.92
CA SER A 190 11.72 12.36 12.74
C SER A 190 11.35 13.63 11.96
N HIS A 191 10.15 14.14 12.20
CA HIS A 191 9.70 15.47 11.81
C HIS A 191 9.57 16.31 13.10
N GLY A 192 10.60 17.08 13.45
CA GLY A 192 10.66 17.69 14.78
C GLY A 192 10.77 16.64 15.91
N ALA A 193 10.20 16.94 17.08
CA ALA A 193 10.41 16.13 18.29
C ALA A 193 9.51 14.90 18.43
N ASN A 194 8.27 14.96 17.91
CA ASN A 194 7.22 14.00 18.25
C ASN A 194 6.54 13.33 17.05
N GLU A 195 6.92 13.70 15.82
CA GLU A 195 6.29 13.17 14.61
C GLU A 195 7.30 12.38 13.79
N ALA A 196 6.79 11.50 12.93
CA ALA A 196 7.62 10.72 12.02
C ALA A 196 7.39 11.15 10.58
N LEU A 197 8.47 11.60 9.94
CA LEU A 197 8.49 11.91 8.52
C LEU A 197 8.55 10.64 7.68
N ALA A 198 9.30 9.63 8.11
CA ALA A 198 9.41 8.36 7.41
C ALA A 198 9.31 7.17 8.37
N ALA A 199 8.72 6.09 7.89
CA ALA A 199 8.53 4.87 8.65
C ALA A 199 8.56 3.63 7.74
N SER A 200 8.91 2.51 8.37
CA SER A 200 8.85 1.18 7.78
C SER A 200 7.70 0.38 8.40
N PHE A 201 7.00 -0.44 7.64
CA PHE A 201 5.84 -1.21 8.06
C PHE A 201 5.91 -2.64 7.54
N GLN A 202 5.55 -3.59 8.40
CA GLN A 202 5.33 -4.97 7.98
C GLN A 202 3.83 -5.27 7.94
N ILE A 203 3.29 -5.50 6.74
CA ILE A 203 1.87 -5.73 6.49
C ILE A 203 1.71 -7.14 5.94
N GLY A 204 1.31 -8.07 6.82
CA GLY A 204 1.38 -9.50 6.50
C GLY A 204 2.84 -9.92 6.25
N PRO A 205 3.14 -10.66 5.16
CA PRO A 205 4.50 -10.97 4.75
C PRO A 205 5.17 -9.84 3.93
N GLY A 206 4.42 -8.84 3.47
CA GLY A 206 4.95 -7.73 2.68
C GLY A 206 5.50 -6.59 3.52
N LYS A 207 6.14 -5.64 2.84
CA LYS A 207 6.93 -4.58 3.45
C LYS A 207 6.65 -3.25 2.76
N LEU A 208 6.39 -2.23 3.56
CA LEU A 208 6.06 -0.88 3.10
C LEU A 208 7.03 0.13 3.71
N ILE A 209 7.55 1.03 2.90
CA ILE A 209 8.25 2.25 3.32
C ILE A 209 7.41 3.46 2.93
N VAL A 210 7.23 4.38 3.87
CA VAL A 210 6.60 5.68 3.63
C VAL A 210 7.61 6.77 3.96
N ILE A 211 7.82 7.74 3.05
CA ILE A 211 8.66 8.92 3.26
C ILE A 211 7.83 10.16 2.90
N ALA A 212 7.36 10.89 3.90
CA ALA A 212 6.43 12.01 3.72
C ALA A 212 7.09 13.34 3.26
N ASP A 213 8.21 13.23 2.54
CA ASP A 213 9.01 14.32 1.98
C ASP A 213 9.73 13.78 0.75
N GLU A 214 9.43 14.29 -0.44
CA GLU A 214 10.14 13.86 -1.65
C GLU A 214 11.51 14.51 -1.80
N GLU A 215 11.69 15.72 -1.27
CA GLU A 215 12.88 16.55 -1.43
C GLU A 215 14.13 15.90 -0.82
N ILE A 216 13.95 15.03 0.19
CA ILE A 216 15.02 14.19 0.72
C ILE A 216 15.69 13.37 -0.40
N LEU A 217 14.93 12.90 -1.40
CA LEU A 217 15.45 12.10 -2.51
C LEU A 217 15.82 12.94 -3.75
N ALA A 218 15.68 14.26 -3.69
CA ALA A 218 15.92 15.14 -4.83
C ALA A 218 17.39 15.17 -5.26
N SER A 219 17.64 14.97 -6.56
CA SER A 219 18.98 14.98 -7.16
C SER A 219 19.54 16.38 -7.39
N THR A 220 18.68 17.40 -7.53
CA THR A 220 19.11 18.76 -7.86
C THR A 220 18.42 19.82 -7.00
N LEU A 221 19.18 20.85 -6.63
CA LEU A 221 18.65 22.05 -5.99
C LEU A 221 17.87 22.84 -7.05
N LYS A 222 16.56 23.02 -6.83
CA LYS A 222 15.73 23.94 -7.60
C LYS A 222 15.10 24.92 -6.64
N ILE A 223 15.47 26.20 -6.75
CA ILE A 223 15.02 27.27 -5.85
C ILE A 223 13.49 27.34 -5.90
N GLY A 224 12.78 26.96 -4.83
CA GLY A 224 11.31 26.92 -4.81
C GLY A 224 10.70 25.51 -4.91
N CYS A 225 11.52 24.47 -5.06
CA CYS A 225 11.17 23.05 -4.99
C CYS A 225 11.80 22.34 -3.78
N GLY A 226 12.27 23.11 -2.79
CA GLY A 226 13.07 22.62 -1.69
C GLY A 226 14.55 22.38 -2.02
N GLY A 227 15.28 21.83 -1.05
CA GLY A 227 16.71 21.57 -1.14
C GLY A 227 17.02 20.22 -1.82
N ALA A 228 18.16 20.07 -2.51
CA ALA A 228 18.65 18.73 -2.84
C ALA A 228 19.02 18.02 -1.54
N GLY A 229 18.30 16.94 -1.23
CA GLY A 229 18.54 16.07 -0.08
C GLY A 229 19.58 14.97 -0.33
N TRP A 230 20.08 14.84 -1.56
CA TRP A 230 20.98 13.72 -1.89
C TRP A 230 22.39 13.89 -1.33
N ASP A 231 22.69 13.14 -0.26
CA ASP A 231 24.01 12.97 0.33
C ASP A 231 24.29 11.49 0.66
N THR A 232 25.42 11.22 1.33
CA THR A 232 25.82 9.85 1.70
C THR A 232 24.80 9.16 2.61
N GLU A 233 24.15 9.88 3.53
CA GLU A 233 23.19 9.30 4.46
C GLU A 233 21.86 9.03 3.76
N THR A 234 21.37 9.97 2.95
CA THR A 234 20.21 9.78 2.08
C THR A 234 20.40 8.59 1.15
N ARG A 235 21.57 8.47 0.50
CA ARG A 235 21.91 7.34 -0.36
C ARG A 235 21.80 6.02 0.39
N ARG A 236 22.35 5.92 1.61
CA ARG A 236 22.28 4.71 2.43
C ARG A 236 20.84 4.38 2.81
N LEU A 237 20.07 5.37 3.26
CA LEU A 237 18.66 5.20 3.61
C LEU A 237 17.86 4.68 2.43
N TRP A 238 18.04 5.28 1.25
CA TRP A 238 17.35 4.87 0.02
C TRP A 238 17.66 3.41 -0.35
N LEU A 239 18.96 3.06 -0.42
CA LEU A 239 19.40 1.73 -0.80
C LEU A 239 18.99 0.64 0.18
N ASN A 240 19.11 0.90 1.49
CA ASN A 240 18.64 0.00 2.53
C ASN A 240 17.12 -0.17 2.52
N SER A 241 16.37 0.93 2.33
CA SER A 241 14.91 0.89 2.20
C SER A 241 14.48 -0.01 1.05
N PHE A 242 15.09 0.17 -0.14
CA PHE A 242 14.77 -0.65 -1.30
C PHE A 242 15.17 -2.11 -1.08
N ALA A 243 16.39 -2.39 -0.61
CA ALA A 243 16.82 -3.75 -0.32
C ALA A 243 15.93 -4.46 0.71
N TRP A 244 15.40 -3.71 1.69
CA TRP A 244 14.51 -4.27 2.69
C TRP A 244 13.15 -4.64 2.10
N VAL A 245 12.52 -3.78 1.30
CA VAL A 245 11.18 -4.07 0.74
C VAL A 245 11.17 -5.14 -0.34
N VAL A 246 12.32 -5.41 -0.96
CA VAL A 246 12.42 -6.46 -1.98
C VAL A 246 11.95 -7.80 -1.39
N PRO A 247 10.95 -8.46 -2.02
CA PRO A 247 10.47 -9.75 -1.54
C PRO A 247 11.52 -10.84 -1.74
N GLN A 248 11.34 -11.97 -1.07
CA GLN A 248 12.16 -13.16 -1.34
C GLN A 248 12.01 -13.59 -2.80
N ASP A 249 13.04 -14.24 -3.34
CA ASP A 249 12.99 -14.77 -4.70
C ASP A 249 11.83 -15.77 -4.84
N GLY A 250 11.17 -15.77 -5.99
CA GLY A 250 9.96 -16.56 -6.24
C GLY A 250 8.65 -15.98 -5.72
N PHE A 251 8.63 -14.74 -5.20
CA PHE A 251 7.38 -14.03 -4.97
C PHE A 251 6.57 -13.91 -6.27
N ALA A 252 5.27 -14.19 -6.16
CA ALA A 252 4.32 -14.01 -7.23
C ALA A 252 3.03 -13.43 -6.65
N PHE A 253 2.49 -12.45 -7.36
CA PHE A 253 1.14 -11.96 -7.19
C PHE A 253 0.33 -12.42 -8.40
N THR A 254 -0.91 -12.83 -8.19
CA THR A 254 -1.84 -13.20 -9.25
C THR A 254 -3.04 -12.28 -9.23
N THR A 255 -3.77 -12.17 -10.35
CA THR A 255 -5.01 -11.38 -10.39
C THR A 255 -6.07 -11.88 -9.40
N ASN A 256 -5.98 -13.15 -8.99
CA ASN A 256 -6.84 -13.76 -7.97
C ASN A 256 -6.42 -13.42 -6.53
N ASP A 257 -5.24 -12.84 -6.35
CA ASP A 257 -4.71 -12.45 -5.04
C ASP A 257 -5.23 -11.11 -4.54
N VAL A 258 -6.01 -10.38 -5.34
CA VAL A 258 -6.87 -9.30 -4.84
C VAL A 258 -7.99 -9.94 -4.01
N VAL A 259 -7.68 -10.23 -2.75
CA VAL A 259 -8.63 -10.85 -1.83
C VAL A 259 -9.50 -9.77 -1.23
N PHE A 260 -10.62 -9.50 -1.91
CA PHE A 260 -11.80 -9.10 -1.18
C PHE A 260 -12.53 -10.35 -0.71
N ASP A 261 -12.56 -10.55 0.60
CA ASP A 261 -13.44 -11.58 1.15
C ASP A 261 -14.88 -11.12 0.91
N THR A 262 -15.65 -11.95 0.19
CA THR A 262 -17.07 -11.68 -0.04
C THR A 262 -17.84 -12.16 1.19
N PHE A 263 -18.36 -11.23 1.97
CA PHE A 263 -19.10 -11.58 3.18
C PHE A 263 -20.60 -11.78 2.90
N GLY A 264 -21.15 -11.26 1.78
CA GLY A 264 -22.58 -11.34 1.47
C GLY A 264 -22.89 -11.33 -0.03
N GLN A 265 -24.06 -11.89 -0.38
CA GLN A 265 -24.60 -11.90 -1.75
C GLN A 265 -26.12 -11.65 -1.76
N GLY A 266 -26.65 -11.35 -2.94
CA GLY A 266 -28.08 -11.18 -3.19
C GLY A 266 -28.97 -12.36 -2.84
N CYS A 267 -30.26 -12.07 -2.72
CA CYS A 267 -31.30 -13.02 -2.36
C CYS A 267 -31.96 -13.71 -3.57
N PRO A 268 -32.53 -14.92 -3.42
CA PRO A 268 -33.36 -15.53 -4.47
C PRO A 268 -34.50 -14.59 -4.89
N GLY A 269 -34.74 -14.48 -6.21
CA GLY A 269 -35.65 -13.48 -6.79
C GLY A 269 -34.96 -12.17 -7.24
N THR A 270 -33.72 -11.93 -6.79
CA THR A 270 -32.83 -10.87 -7.33
C THR A 270 -31.89 -11.38 -8.43
N GLY A 271 -32.06 -12.63 -8.88
CA GLY A 271 -31.23 -13.25 -9.92
C GLY A 271 -29.79 -13.57 -9.52
N ASN A 272 -29.46 -13.62 -8.21
CA ASN A 272 -28.09 -13.58 -7.67
C ASN A 272 -27.32 -12.31 -8.01
N ILE A 273 -28.00 -11.28 -8.54
CA ILE A 273 -27.36 -10.03 -8.88
C ILE A 273 -27.80 -8.99 -7.86
N ALA A 274 -26.99 -8.89 -6.81
CA ALA A 274 -27.20 -7.92 -5.76
C ALA A 274 -25.88 -7.62 -5.03
N PRO A 275 -25.86 -6.57 -4.20
CA PRO A 275 -24.70 -6.05 -3.49
C PRO A 275 -23.77 -7.11 -2.91
N ARG A 276 -22.50 -7.04 -3.30
CA ARG A 276 -21.40 -7.80 -2.70
C ARG A 276 -20.71 -6.92 -1.68
N VAL A 277 -20.71 -7.37 -0.43
CA VAL A 277 -19.91 -6.78 0.64
C VAL A 277 -18.52 -7.38 0.53
N LEU A 278 -17.57 -6.54 0.16
CA LEU A 278 -16.19 -6.87 -0.09
C LEU A 278 -15.33 -6.23 0.99
N TRP A 279 -14.47 -7.03 1.62
CA TRP A 279 -13.55 -6.51 2.63
C TRP A 279 -12.10 -6.75 2.25
N ALA A 280 -11.26 -5.73 2.39
CA ALA A 280 -9.83 -5.89 2.22
C ALA A 280 -9.21 -6.60 3.44
N GLY A 281 -8.98 -7.91 3.34
CA GLY A 281 -8.46 -8.73 4.43
C GLY A 281 -9.47 -8.97 5.56
N ARG A 282 -8.98 -9.19 6.80
CA ARG A 282 -9.86 -9.48 7.95
C ARG A 282 -10.63 -8.23 8.41
N PRO A 283 -11.91 -8.39 8.80
CA PRO A 283 -12.68 -7.30 9.41
C PRO A 283 -12.02 -6.68 10.63
N LYS A 284 -11.89 -5.34 10.62
CA LYS A 284 -11.28 -4.52 11.68
C LYS A 284 -11.83 -3.09 11.66
N ASP A 285 -11.70 -2.39 12.77
CA ASP A 285 -12.02 -0.95 12.87
C ASP A 285 -11.16 -0.16 11.88
N ASN A 286 -11.73 0.90 11.30
CA ASN A 286 -11.11 1.65 10.21
C ASN A 286 -10.72 0.79 8.99
N GLY A 287 -11.28 -0.42 8.89
CA GLY A 287 -11.08 -1.30 7.75
C GLY A 287 -11.74 -0.72 6.50
N TRP A 288 -11.11 -0.96 5.36
CA TRP A 288 -11.71 -0.62 4.07
C TRP A 288 -12.79 -1.64 3.71
N LEU A 289 -14.00 -1.13 3.58
CA LEU A 289 -15.16 -1.84 3.08
C LEU A 289 -15.45 -1.34 1.67
N GLN A 290 -15.75 -2.27 0.77
CA GLN A 290 -16.31 -2.00 -0.54
C GLN A 290 -17.67 -2.69 -0.69
N VAL A 291 -18.60 -2.01 -1.33
CA VAL A 291 -19.94 -2.48 -1.65
C VAL A 291 -20.10 -2.40 -3.16
N ASN A 292 -20.26 -3.56 -3.80
CA ASN A 292 -20.47 -3.64 -5.25
C ASN A 292 -21.90 -4.06 -5.54
N VAL A 293 -22.73 -3.12 -5.98
CA VAL A 293 -24.07 -3.38 -6.52
C VAL A 293 -23.97 -3.56 -8.03
N MET A 294 -24.65 -4.58 -8.54
CA MET A 294 -24.77 -4.89 -9.97
C MET A 294 -26.23 -5.24 -10.26
N ASP A 295 -26.65 -5.04 -11.52
CA ASP A 295 -28.01 -5.23 -12.07
C ASP A 295 -29.15 -4.77 -11.16
N ALA A 296 -28.93 -3.69 -10.41
CA ALA A 296 -29.99 -2.95 -9.76
C ALA A 296 -30.78 -2.15 -10.79
N ARG A 297 -31.96 -1.66 -10.40
CA ARG A 297 -32.71 -0.74 -11.26
C ARG A 297 -31.88 0.52 -11.52
N PRO A 298 -31.65 0.91 -12.80
CA PRO A 298 -30.91 2.12 -13.12
C PRO A 298 -31.50 3.38 -12.45
N ASN A 299 -30.60 4.30 -12.06
CA ASN A 299 -30.96 5.59 -11.45
C ASN A 299 -31.83 5.48 -10.18
N THR A 300 -31.70 4.39 -9.43
CA THR A 300 -32.33 4.25 -8.11
C THR A 300 -31.38 4.63 -6.98
N ALA A 301 -31.92 4.73 -5.77
CA ALA A 301 -31.14 4.91 -4.56
C ALA A 301 -31.22 3.67 -3.67
N GLY A 302 -30.17 3.46 -2.91
CA GLY A 302 -30.12 2.46 -1.86
C GLY A 302 -29.35 2.96 -0.65
N VAL A 303 -29.22 2.06 0.31
CA VAL A 303 -28.49 2.28 1.54
C VAL A 303 -27.80 0.98 1.92
N TYR A 304 -26.50 1.05 2.16
CA TYR A 304 -25.77 0.04 2.91
C TYR A 304 -25.98 0.31 4.39
N ILE A 305 -26.41 -0.69 5.15
CA ILE A 305 -26.74 -0.58 6.56
C ILE A 305 -25.92 -1.63 7.30
N SER A 306 -25.30 -1.22 8.40
CA SER A 306 -24.60 -2.13 9.31
C SER A 306 -24.97 -1.85 10.76
N GLY A 307 -25.10 -2.89 11.56
CA GLY A 307 -25.37 -2.73 12.99
C GLY A 307 -25.23 -3.99 13.82
N ILE A 308 -25.37 -3.83 15.14
CA ILE A 308 -24.95 -4.85 16.11
C ILE A 308 -26.10 -5.78 16.42
N GLN A 309 -25.97 -7.06 16.05
CA GLN A 309 -26.91 -8.11 16.43
C GLN A 309 -26.24 -9.48 16.36
N ARG A 310 -26.68 -10.42 17.20
CA ARG A 310 -26.37 -11.84 17.03
C ARG A 310 -27.36 -12.46 16.05
N PHE A 311 -26.84 -13.04 14.98
CA PHE A 311 -27.66 -13.53 13.88
C PHE A 311 -27.91 -15.04 13.95
N THR A 312 -29.08 -15.43 13.44
CA THR A 312 -29.44 -16.82 13.14
C THR A 312 -29.70 -16.94 11.63
N GLN A 313 -28.61 -17.06 10.87
CA GLN A 313 -28.49 -17.40 9.43
C GLN A 313 -29.31 -16.66 8.33
N GLY A 314 -28.67 -16.55 7.16
CA GLY A 314 -28.96 -15.68 6.00
C GLY A 314 -30.42 -15.58 5.58
N SER A 315 -31.03 -14.43 5.85
CA SER A 315 -32.37 -14.10 5.37
C SER A 315 -32.38 -12.83 4.53
N CYS A 316 -33.40 -12.75 3.67
CA CYS A 316 -33.67 -11.65 2.74
C CYS A 316 -34.53 -10.55 3.34
N TRP A 317 -34.78 -10.63 4.64
CA TRP A 317 -35.42 -9.56 5.36
C TRP A 317 -34.40 -8.46 5.61
N LEU A 318 -34.82 -7.21 5.45
CA LEU A 318 -34.04 -6.08 5.95
C LEU A 318 -34.06 -6.14 7.47
N HIS A 319 -32.90 -6.38 8.06
CA HIS A 319 -32.73 -6.37 9.51
C HIS A 319 -32.45 -4.95 9.94
N VAL A 320 -33.33 -4.42 10.78
CA VAL A 320 -33.19 -3.10 11.39
C VAL A 320 -32.78 -3.31 12.84
N PHE A 321 -31.49 -3.47 13.05
CA PHE A 321 -30.82 -3.53 14.35
C PHE A 321 -30.42 -2.11 14.81
N PRO A 322 -29.85 -1.92 16.02
CA PRO A 322 -29.17 -0.68 16.36
C PRO A 322 -28.13 -0.37 15.29
N ILE A 323 -28.47 0.59 14.42
CA ILE A 323 -27.68 0.95 13.26
C ILE A 323 -26.40 1.61 13.77
N VAL A 324 -25.27 1.05 13.37
CA VAL A 324 -23.96 1.60 13.69
C VAL A 324 -23.58 2.63 12.65
N PHE A 325 -23.78 2.32 11.37
CA PHE A 325 -23.55 3.27 10.29
C PHE A 325 -24.35 2.90 9.03
N THR A 326 -24.55 3.91 8.17
CA THR A 326 -25.14 3.75 6.85
C THR A 326 -24.28 4.44 5.80
N ILE A 327 -24.32 3.92 4.57
CA ILE A 327 -23.67 4.54 3.41
C ILE A 327 -24.73 4.65 2.32
N PRO A 328 -25.02 5.87 1.78
CA PRO A 328 -25.88 6.01 0.62
C PRO A 328 -25.30 5.26 -0.58
N VAL A 329 -26.16 4.56 -1.32
CA VAL A 329 -25.79 3.76 -2.48
C VAL A 329 -26.49 4.32 -3.72
N PRO A 330 -25.92 5.33 -4.42
CA PRO A 330 -26.46 5.82 -5.67
C PRO A 330 -26.22 4.78 -6.78
N ILE A 331 -27.29 4.31 -7.42
CA ILE A 331 -27.19 3.40 -8.56
C ILE A 331 -27.12 4.22 -9.85
N ASP A 332 -26.12 3.94 -10.68
CA ASP A 332 -25.92 4.63 -11.94
C ASP A 332 -26.95 4.23 -13.01
N SER A 333 -26.81 4.81 -14.20
CA SER A 333 -27.70 4.55 -15.34
C SER A 333 -27.57 3.14 -15.92
N THR A 334 -26.57 2.35 -15.50
CA THR A 334 -26.37 0.96 -15.90
C THR A 334 -26.91 -0.04 -14.88
N GLY A 335 -27.39 0.43 -13.73
CA GLY A 335 -27.82 -0.45 -12.64
C GLY A 335 -26.67 -0.89 -11.72
N SER A 336 -25.54 -0.18 -11.75
CA SER A 336 -24.36 -0.52 -10.95
C SER A 336 -24.02 0.55 -9.93
N ALA A 337 -23.32 0.14 -8.87
CA ALA A 337 -22.63 1.05 -7.97
C ALA A 337 -21.43 0.36 -7.34
N VAL A 338 -20.29 1.05 -7.31
CA VAL A 338 -19.13 0.65 -6.54
C VAL A 338 -18.85 1.73 -5.53
N LEU A 339 -19.02 1.39 -4.27
CA LEU A 339 -18.82 2.30 -3.15
C LEU A 339 -17.77 1.70 -2.28
N GLY A 340 -16.95 2.54 -1.69
CA GLY A 340 -16.24 2.09 -0.53
C GLY A 340 -16.09 3.21 0.47
N SER A 341 -15.93 2.78 1.71
CA SER A 341 -15.76 3.67 2.83
C SER A 341 -14.84 2.99 3.83
N ASN A 342 -14.05 3.80 4.51
CA ASN A 342 -13.49 3.36 5.77
C ASN A 342 -14.64 3.20 6.77
N LEU A 343 -14.58 2.15 7.57
CA LEU A 343 -15.47 2.07 8.71
C LEU A 343 -15.14 3.11 9.76
N PRO A 344 -16.13 3.73 10.41
CA PRO A 344 -15.87 4.62 11.52
C PRO A 344 -15.08 3.86 12.61
N VAL A 345 -14.12 4.56 13.23
CA VAL A 345 -13.39 4.03 14.39
C VAL A 345 -14.37 3.98 15.56
N LEU A 346 -14.81 2.78 15.89
CA LEU A 346 -15.77 2.54 16.94
C LEU A 346 -15.17 1.49 17.86
N GLY A 347 -14.55 1.93 18.96
CA GLY A 347 -13.88 1.02 19.90
C GLY A 347 -14.79 -0.08 20.49
N SER A 348 -16.11 0.05 20.31
CA SER A 348 -17.12 -0.96 20.64
C SER A 348 -17.22 -2.11 19.64
N LEU A 349 -16.56 -2.04 18.47
CA LEU A 349 -16.61 -3.08 17.45
C LEU A 349 -15.69 -4.25 17.74
N LYS A 350 -14.63 -4.07 18.53
CA LYS A 350 -13.76 -5.18 18.90
C LYS A 350 -14.54 -6.27 19.65
N GLY A 351 -14.60 -7.48 19.09
CA GLY A 351 -15.37 -8.60 19.63
C GLY A 351 -16.87 -8.54 19.28
N ALA A 352 -17.32 -7.54 18.52
CA ALA A 352 -18.69 -7.44 18.04
C ALA A 352 -18.91 -8.24 16.76
N SER A 353 -20.14 -8.69 16.58
CA SER A 353 -20.66 -9.15 15.30
C SER A 353 -21.51 -8.03 14.70
N LEU A 354 -21.13 -7.54 13.54
CA LEU A 354 -21.97 -6.65 12.76
C LEU A 354 -22.76 -7.47 11.76
N ILE A 355 -24.03 -7.13 11.61
CA ILE A 355 -24.83 -7.56 10.48
C ILE A 355 -24.81 -6.45 9.47
N THR A 356 -24.45 -6.78 8.25
CA THR A 356 -24.41 -5.87 7.13
C THR A 356 -25.34 -6.31 6.03
N GLN A 357 -26.05 -5.35 5.45
CA GLN A 357 -26.95 -5.51 4.33
C GLN A 357 -26.94 -4.27 3.45
N VAL A 358 -27.38 -4.43 2.23
CA VAL A 358 -27.81 -3.31 1.40
C VAL A 358 -29.29 -3.45 1.12
N ALA A 359 -30.01 -2.34 1.19
CA ALA A 359 -31.38 -2.19 0.75
C ALA A 359 -31.43 -1.20 -0.42
N LEU A 360 -32.13 -1.57 -1.49
CA LEU A 360 -32.32 -0.78 -2.69
C LEU A 360 -33.81 -0.47 -2.85
N ILE A 361 -34.13 0.75 -3.30
CA ILE A 361 -35.49 1.11 -3.69
C ILE A 361 -35.80 0.39 -5.01
N ASP A 362 -36.76 -0.53 -4.97
CA ASP A 362 -37.12 -1.37 -6.11
C ASP A 362 -38.62 -1.71 -6.07
N ALA A 363 -39.36 -1.20 -7.06
CA ALA A 363 -40.80 -1.42 -7.15
C ALA A 363 -41.19 -2.90 -7.35
N ASN A 364 -40.27 -3.74 -7.83
CA ASN A 364 -40.49 -5.18 -7.97
C ASN A 364 -40.09 -5.96 -6.70
N GLY A 365 -39.41 -5.29 -5.77
CA GLY A 365 -39.01 -5.84 -4.49
C GLY A 365 -40.18 -6.00 -3.52
N THR A 366 -40.00 -6.85 -2.51
CA THR A 366 -41.02 -7.03 -1.47
C THR A 366 -41.17 -5.72 -0.69
N ASN A 367 -42.39 -5.16 -0.67
CA ASN A 367 -42.69 -3.84 -0.09
C ASN A 367 -41.91 -2.67 -0.74
N GLY A 368 -41.54 -2.79 -2.02
CA GLY A 368 -40.79 -1.74 -2.71
C GLY A 368 -39.29 -1.71 -2.40
N LEU A 369 -38.78 -2.78 -1.77
CA LEU A 369 -37.36 -2.93 -1.43
C LEU A 369 -36.79 -4.25 -1.93
N SER A 370 -35.58 -4.17 -2.47
CA SER A 370 -34.72 -5.32 -2.77
C SER A 370 -33.51 -5.30 -1.85
N THR A 371 -33.21 -6.42 -1.20
CA THR A 371 -32.20 -6.51 -0.13
C THR A 371 -31.15 -7.58 -0.43
N SER A 372 -29.93 -7.40 0.08
CA SER A 372 -28.95 -8.47 0.14
C SER A 372 -29.21 -9.41 1.32
N ASN A 373 -28.64 -10.62 1.27
CA ASN A 373 -28.62 -11.48 2.45
C ASN A 373 -27.93 -10.78 3.63
N GLY A 374 -28.55 -10.91 4.81
CA GLY A 374 -27.94 -10.55 6.08
C GLY A 374 -26.61 -11.26 6.27
N THR A 375 -25.55 -10.49 6.43
CA THR A 375 -24.18 -10.98 6.49
C THR A 375 -23.57 -10.68 7.84
N GLU A 376 -23.14 -11.72 8.57
CA GLU A 376 -22.42 -11.55 9.82
C GLU A 376 -20.92 -11.32 9.57
N VAL A 377 -20.45 -10.12 9.91
CA VAL A 377 -19.04 -9.74 9.92
C VAL A 377 -18.57 -9.69 11.37
N ARG A 378 -17.67 -10.61 11.74
CA ARG A 378 -17.11 -10.68 13.08
C ARG A 378 -15.82 -9.90 13.17
N PHE A 379 -15.80 -8.90 14.04
CA PHE A 379 -14.62 -8.11 14.36
C PHE A 379 -13.92 -8.79 15.53
N ARG A 380 -12.67 -9.23 15.32
CA ARG A 380 -11.90 -9.99 16.30
C ARG A 380 -10.99 -9.11 17.14
#